data_AF-A0A7K2EBQ5-F1
#
_entry.id   AF-A0A7K2EBQ5-F1
#
_cell.length_a   1.000
_cell.length_b   1.000
_cell.length_c   1.000
_cell.angle_alpha   90.00
_cell.angle_beta   90.00
_cell.angle_gamma   90.00
#
_symmetry.space_group_name_H-M   'P 1'
#
loop_
_entity.id
_entity.type
_entity.pdbx_description
1 polymer ?
#
loop_
_entity_poly.entity_id
_entity_poly.type
_entity_poly.pdbx_seq_one_letter_code
_entity_poly.pdbx_strand_id
1 'polypeptide(L)'
;SLDRVIPDIAAIRLKSFFSHAGWHVAEAKYGARLRRLFSEPGGDALRAHIDGMSNEAYQALFTYQGAERRKKFLEGADAAVRRLTDDFDDDELFAHVTDLGGHDLGQLIDCFKACDIEADRPSVVFAYTVKGWGLPMAGDPLNHAVLLNDEQIDALRAEVGLTTATEFDRFDPDSPEGRVCASVGSDINNPPPVPRPQLDVPDAAGPPTLRGKVSTQEAFGRTLTRLADVPDVGKRIVTTAPDVSISTNLGGWVNKVGVYWHEHRDDHGGAERLLRWAPSPDGQHIELGLSEMNMFMLLGQLGLAHDHHDRHLLPVGTVYDPFVLRGLDAFIYALYNDARFVVAGTPSGISLAPEGGAHQSTITAGVGAELPGLTYFEPAYATEVDWLLCDALDGLSRPDGESAYFRLSTRPLDQAPFAAAGERLGTEELRRQVLSGGYRLRPAPLTDRPGVTIVTTGVMAPEALAAAEALGEEGVDAGVVHLTSPDLVYRSWQGTYRAAASAATVVRRPSRMHQLIPPEERHRPVVSVHDAASHALAWLGAAVGSRHIPLGVDRFGESGTIADLHAIAGISAGDIVNAALIAVYESTEAG
;
A
#
# COMPACT_ATOMS: atom_id res chain seq x y z
N SER A 1 -8.66 -28.91 -5.09
CA SER A 1 -7.84 -28.54 -3.91
C SER A 1 -6.41 -28.28 -4.34
N LEU A 2 -5.71 -27.32 -3.72
CA LEU A 2 -4.26 -27.10 -3.85
C LEU A 2 -3.45 -28.36 -3.49
N ASP A 3 -4.03 -29.28 -2.72
CA ASP A 3 -3.39 -30.54 -2.33
C ASP A 3 -3.00 -31.44 -3.51
N ARG A 4 -3.73 -31.39 -4.64
CA ARG A 4 -3.34 -32.13 -5.86
C ARG A 4 -2.13 -31.52 -6.57
N VAL A 5 -1.84 -30.24 -6.31
CA VAL A 5 -0.74 -29.49 -6.92
C VAL A 5 0.51 -29.57 -6.03
N ILE A 6 0.33 -29.81 -4.73
CA ILE A 6 1.41 -30.03 -3.76
C ILE A 6 1.07 -31.28 -2.91
N PRO A 7 1.12 -32.49 -3.51
CA PRO A 7 0.85 -33.72 -2.77
C PRO A 7 1.95 -33.96 -1.73
N ASP A 8 1.56 -34.57 -0.60
CA ASP A 8 2.35 -35.10 0.53
C ASP A 8 3.67 -34.37 0.87
N ILE A 9 3.91 -34.04 2.15
CA ILE A 9 5.14 -33.39 2.72
C ILE A 9 4.96 -31.92 3.09
N ALA A 10 3.95 -31.19 2.59
CA ALA A 10 3.82 -29.76 2.88
C ALA A 10 3.69 -29.44 4.38
N ALA A 11 2.78 -30.09 5.11
CA ALA A 11 2.57 -29.80 6.54
C ALA A 11 3.81 -30.13 7.40
N ILE A 12 4.45 -31.28 7.19
CA ILE A 12 5.69 -31.65 7.92
C ILE A 12 6.82 -30.69 7.57
N ARG A 13 7.01 -30.38 6.28
CA ARG A 13 8.03 -29.43 5.82
C ARG A 13 7.80 -28.03 6.38
N LEU A 14 6.55 -27.56 6.40
CA LEU A 14 6.19 -26.25 6.95
C LEU A 14 6.41 -26.20 8.46
N LYS A 15 6.00 -27.23 9.22
CA LYS A 15 6.29 -27.33 10.67
C LYS A 15 7.79 -27.25 10.92
N SER A 16 8.57 -28.04 10.20
CA SER A 16 10.04 -28.01 10.30
C SER A 16 10.59 -26.64 9.93
N PHE A 17 10.07 -25.99 8.88
CA PHE A 17 10.49 -24.65 8.49
C PHE A 17 10.25 -23.63 9.61
N PHE A 18 9.04 -23.57 10.17
CA PHE A 18 8.72 -22.66 11.28
C PHE A 18 9.54 -22.96 12.54
N SER A 19 9.69 -24.23 12.90
CA SER A 19 10.51 -24.62 14.05
C SER A 19 11.98 -24.21 13.86
N HIS A 20 12.56 -24.44 12.67
CA HIS A 20 13.93 -23.99 12.38
C HIS A 20 14.07 -22.46 12.30
N ALA A 21 12.97 -21.75 11.97
CA ALA A 21 12.89 -20.30 12.03
C ALA A 21 12.68 -19.76 13.47
N GLY A 22 12.67 -20.63 14.48
CA GLY A 22 12.56 -20.25 15.89
C GLY A 22 11.14 -20.10 16.43
N TRP A 23 10.11 -20.46 15.65
CA TRP A 23 8.72 -20.37 16.08
C TRP A 23 8.33 -21.53 16.98
N HIS A 24 7.41 -21.28 17.91
CA HIS A 24 6.68 -22.34 18.59
C HIS A 24 5.67 -22.98 17.62
N VAL A 25 5.71 -24.31 17.50
CA VAL A 25 4.84 -25.06 16.58
C VAL A 25 3.84 -25.87 17.40
N ALA A 26 2.58 -25.44 17.39
CA ALA A 26 1.47 -26.17 18.00
C ALA A 26 0.69 -26.97 16.93
N GLU A 27 0.14 -28.11 17.33
CA GLU A 27 -0.55 -29.02 16.41
C GLU A 27 -1.89 -29.50 16.98
N ALA A 28 -2.96 -29.26 16.21
CA ALA A 28 -4.29 -29.80 16.43
C ALA A 28 -4.60 -30.82 15.33
N LYS A 29 -3.97 -32.00 15.41
CA LYS A 29 -4.09 -33.05 14.38
C LYS A 29 -5.31 -33.93 14.53
N TYR A 30 -5.47 -34.51 15.72
CA TYR A 30 -6.49 -35.50 16.02
C TYR A 30 -7.42 -34.95 17.10
N GLY A 31 -8.72 -35.19 16.98
CA GLY A 31 -9.72 -34.85 17.98
C GLY A 31 -9.74 -35.83 19.15
N ALA A 32 -10.48 -35.48 20.22
CA ALA A 32 -10.47 -36.21 21.48
C ALA A 32 -10.99 -37.64 21.37
N ARG A 33 -11.93 -37.92 20.45
CA ARG A 33 -12.48 -39.27 20.25
C ARG A 33 -11.44 -40.18 19.62
N LEU A 34 -10.74 -39.71 18.60
CA LEU A 34 -9.67 -40.48 17.95
C LEU A 34 -8.44 -40.63 18.85
N ARG A 35 -8.05 -39.58 19.60
CA ARG A 35 -6.98 -39.68 20.60
C ARG A 35 -7.25 -40.74 21.67
N ARG A 36 -8.51 -40.89 22.09
CA ARG A 36 -8.93 -41.96 23.01
C ARG A 36 -8.70 -43.34 22.41
N LEU A 37 -9.10 -43.56 21.16
CA LEU A 37 -8.85 -44.83 20.46
C LEU A 37 -7.37 -45.16 20.32
N PHE A 38 -6.50 -44.16 20.15
CA PHE A 38 -5.07 -44.43 20.12
C PHE A 38 -4.51 -44.94 21.45
N SER A 39 -5.22 -44.76 22.56
CA SER A 39 -4.82 -45.25 23.88
C SER A 39 -5.32 -46.68 24.15
N GLU A 40 -6.14 -47.24 23.28
CA GLU A 40 -6.67 -48.61 23.37
C GLU A 40 -5.71 -49.63 22.72
N PRO A 41 -5.84 -50.94 23.02
CA PRO A 41 -5.05 -51.99 22.37
C PRO A 41 -5.19 -51.95 20.83
N GLY A 42 -4.07 -51.82 20.12
CA GLY A 42 -4.04 -51.66 18.66
C GLY A 42 -4.08 -50.19 18.19
N GLY A 43 -4.23 -49.23 19.10
CA GLY A 43 -4.29 -47.80 18.84
C GLY A 43 -3.03 -47.23 18.18
N ASP A 44 -1.83 -47.68 18.56
CA ASP A 44 -0.59 -47.25 17.91
C ASP A 44 -0.52 -47.70 16.44
N ALA A 45 -1.01 -48.91 16.14
CA ALA A 45 -1.09 -49.40 14.77
C ALA A 45 -2.14 -48.62 13.97
N LEU A 46 -3.27 -48.25 14.59
CA LEU A 46 -4.28 -47.37 13.98
C LEU A 46 -3.70 -46.00 13.65
N ARG A 47 -2.94 -45.41 14.59
CA ARG A 47 -2.26 -44.12 14.37
C ARG A 47 -1.28 -44.21 13.21
N ALA A 48 -0.39 -45.20 13.22
CA ALA A 48 0.59 -45.41 12.15
C ALA A 48 -0.09 -45.66 10.79
N HIS A 49 -1.23 -46.37 10.78
CA HIS A 49 -2.02 -46.58 9.57
C HIS A 49 -2.58 -45.27 9.01
N ILE A 50 -3.24 -44.46 9.85
CA ILE A 50 -3.77 -43.14 9.45
C ILE A 50 -2.65 -42.20 8.99
N ASP A 51 -1.55 -42.13 9.75
CA ASP A 51 -0.38 -41.29 9.43
C ASP A 51 0.34 -41.73 8.16
N GLY A 52 0.23 -43.01 7.78
CA GLY A 52 0.80 -43.58 6.57
C GLY A 52 -0.07 -43.42 5.33
N MET A 53 -1.33 -42.98 5.46
CA MET A 53 -2.18 -42.71 4.31
C MET A 53 -1.70 -41.45 3.56
N SER A 54 -1.72 -41.49 2.23
CA SER A 54 -1.57 -40.25 1.45
C SER A 54 -2.76 -39.33 1.71
N ASN A 55 -2.57 -38.02 1.55
CA ASN A 55 -3.66 -37.08 1.74
C ASN A 55 -4.85 -37.37 0.80
N GLU A 56 -4.60 -37.82 -0.44
CA GLU A 56 -5.65 -38.21 -1.38
C GLU A 56 -6.41 -39.45 -0.90
N ALA A 57 -5.71 -40.46 -0.37
CA ALA A 57 -6.35 -41.67 0.15
C ALA A 57 -7.24 -41.34 1.35
N TYR A 58 -6.77 -40.48 2.25
CA TYR A 58 -7.55 -40.03 3.41
C TYR A 58 -8.75 -39.16 2.97
N GLN A 59 -8.56 -38.19 2.07
CA GLN A 59 -9.65 -37.36 1.54
C GLN A 59 -10.70 -38.17 0.78
N ALA A 60 -10.29 -39.20 0.05
CA ALA A 60 -11.23 -40.05 -0.68
C ALA A 60 -12.22 -40.78 0.24
N LEU A 61 -11.88 -41.01 1.53
CA LEU A 61 -12.81 -41.62 2.50
C LEU A 61 -14.11 -40.83 2.61
N PHE A 62 -14.07 -39.50 2.52
CA PHE A 62 -15.27 -38.65 2.60
C PHE A 62 -16.23 -38.86 1.41
N THR A 63 -15.75 -39.41 0.30
CA THR A 63 -16.57 -39.67 -0.91
C THR A 63 -17.28 -41.01 -0.91
N TYR A 64 -16.75 -42.01 -0.19
CA TYR A 64 -17.36 -43.33 -0.07
C TYR A 64 -18.38 -43.35 1.08
N GLN A 65 -19.21 -44.39 1.17
CA GLN A 65 -20.17 -44.61 2.27
C GLN A 65 -20.19 -46.10 2.67
N GLY A 66 -20.56 -46.39 3.92
CA GLY A 66 -20.73 -47.76 4.43
C GLY A 66 -19.54 -48.69 4.18
N ALA A 67 -19.85 -49.93 3.77
CA ALA A 67 -18.86 -51.00 3.63
C ALA A 67 -17.74 -50.68 2.63
N GLU A 68 -18.02 -49.94 1.55
CA GLU A 68 -17.00 -49.51 0.60
C GLU A 68 -16.02 -48.52 1.24
N ARG A 69 -16.50 -47.63 2.11
CA ARG A 69 -15.62 -46.73 2.86
C ARG A 69 -14.73 -47.52 3.82
N ARG A 70 -15.28 -48.48 4.58
CA ARG A 70 -14.50 -49.37 5.48
C ARG A 70 -13.43 -50.13 4.73
N LYS A 71 -13.80 -50.72 3.59
CA LYS A 71 -12.88 -51.45 2.72
C LYS A 71 -11.72 -50.56 2.29
N LYS A 72 -12.01 -49.33 1.85
CA LYS A 72 -10.98 -48.35 1.44
C LYS A 72 -10.09 -47.92 2.59
N PHE A 73 -10.66 -47.67 3.76
CA PHE A 73 -9.88 -47.35 4.96
C PHE A 73 -8.93 -48.48 5.35
N LEU A 74 -9.37 -49.74 5.29
CA LEU A 74 -8.58 -50.91 5.70
C LEU A 74 -7.65 -51.44 4.60
N GLU A 75 -7.52 -50.77 3.45
CA GLU A 75 -6.52 -51.14 2.43
C GLU A 75 -5.10 -50.99 3.01
N GLY A 76 -4.34 -52.08 3.06
CA GLY A 76 -2.99 -52.10 3.64
C GLY A 76 -2.92 -52.13 5.18
N ALA A 77 -4.06 -52.13 5.87
CA ALA A 77 -4.11 -52.09 7.33
C ALA A 77 -3.59 -53.38 8.02
N ASP A 78 -2.85 -53.20 9.11
CA ASP A 78 -2.36 -54.27 10.00
C ASP A 78 -3.52 -55.04 10.66
N ALA A 79 -3.25 -56.29 11.07
CA ALA A 79 -4.24 -57.13 11.75
C ALA A 79 -4.75 -56.52 13.07
N ALA A 80 -3.92 -55.75 13.78
CA ALA A 80 -4.33 -55.01 14.98
C ALA A 80 -5.34 -53.91 14.65
N VAL A 81 -5.16 -53.19 13.54
CA VAL A 81 -6.11 -52.16 13.08
C VAL A 81 -7.45 -52.83 12.75
N ARG A 82 -7.43 -53.94 12.00
CA ARG A 82 -8.66 -54.66 11.63
C ARG A 82 -9.46 -55.10 12.87
N ARG A 83 -8.79 -55.75 13.83
CA ARG A 83 -9.43 -56.16 15.09
C ARG A 83 -10.03 -54.99 15.87
N LEU A 84 -9.29 -53.90 15.99
CA LEU A 84 -9.78 -52.70 16.67
C LEU A 84 -11.02 -52.11 15.95
N THR A 85 -11.04 -52.15 14.62
CA THR A 85 -12.17 -51.63 13.85
C THR A 85 -13.41 -52.54 13.85
N ASP A 86 -13.28 -53.83 14.16
CA ASP A 86 -14.39 -54.79 14.12
C ASP A 86 -15.44 -54.52 15.21
N ASP A 87 -15.07 -53.79 16.27
CA ASP A 87 -15.97 -53.44 17.39
C ASP A 87 -16.93 -52.28 17.06
N PHE A 88 -16.74 -51.61 15.92
CA PHE A 88 -17.53 -50.46 15.49
C PHE A 88 -18.35 -50.80 14.25
N ASP A 89 -19.54 -50.23 14.10
CA ASP A 89 -20.21 -50.21 12.79
C ASP A 89 -19.52 -49.22 11.82
N ASP A 90 -19.97 -49.16 10.56
CA ASP A 90 -19.33 -48.30 9.55
C ASP A 90 -19.42 -46.81 9.95
N ASP A 91 -20.58 -46.33 10.36
CA ASP A 91 -20.78 -44.90 10.65
C ASP A 91 -20.01 -44.48 11.92
N GLU A 92 -20.01 -45.33 12.95
CA GLU A 92 -19.24 -45.12 14.17
C GLU A 92 -17.74 -45.11 13.92
N LEU A 93 -17.23 -46.08 13.14
CA LEU A 93 -15.82 -46.12 12.74
C LEU A 93 -15.41 -44.82 12.04
N PHE A 94 -16.22 -44.31 11.12
CA PHE A 94 -15.88 -43.10 10.38
C PHE A 94 -16.05 -41.82 11.20
N ALA A 95 -17.00 -41.76 12.13
CA ALA A 95 -17.08 -40.68 13.11
C ALA A 95 -15.81 -40.59 13.97
N HIS A 96 -15.12 -41.70 14.20
CA HIS A 96 -13.82 -41.75 14.87
C HIS A 96 -12.65 -41.41 13.95
N VAL A 97 -12.54 -42.06 12.78
CA VAL A 97 -11.41 -41.90 11.87
C VAL A 97 -11.31 -40.48 11.30
N THR A 98 -12.45 -39.78 11.18
CA THR A 98 -12.53 -38.40 10.65
C THR A 98 -12.53 -37.32 11.74
N ASP A 99 -12.36 -37.70 13.01
CA ASP A 99 -12.24 -36.78 14.15
C ASP A 99 -10.88 -36.06 14.13
N LEU A 100 -10.81 -34.98 13.35
CA LEU A 100 -9.62 -34.15 13.21
C LEU A 100 -9.59 -33.02 14.24
N GLY A 101 -8.40 -32.72 14.74
CA GLY A 101 -8.21 -31.78 15.84
C GLY A 101 -8.61 -30.34 15.52
N GLY A 102 -8.60 -29.93 14.25
CA GLY A 102 -9.07 -28.61 13.83
C GLY A 102 -10.59 -28.42 13.90
N HIS A 103 -11.35 -29.50 14.13
CA HIS A 103 -12.80 -29.47 14.38
C HIS A 103 -13.17 -29.75 15.84
N ASP A 104 -12.18 -30.01 16.69
CA ASP A 104 -12.33 -30.21 18.12
C ASP A 104 -11.99 -28.90 18.85
N LEU A 105 -13.02 -28.18 19.30
CA LEU A 105 -12.86 -26.91 20.01
C LEU A 105 -12.02 -27.05 21.29
N GLY A 106 -12.11 -28.19 21.99
CA GLY A 106 -11.30 -28.45 23.17
C GLY A 106 -9.81 -28.53 22.82
N GLN A 107 -9.49 -29.27 21.75
CA GLN A 107 -8.13 -29.35 21.23
C GLN A 107 -7.60 -28.00 20.76
N LEU A 108 -8.41 -27.20 20.08
CA LEU A 108 -8.02 -25.85 19.65
C LEU A 108 -7.75 -24.92 20.84
N ILE A 109 -8.62 -24.94 21.86
CA ILE A 109 -8.43 -24.15 23.08
C ILE A 109 -7.13 -24.53 23.78
N ASP A 110 -6.84 -25.82 23.91
CA ASP A 110 -5.60 -26.29 24.55
C ASP A 110 -4.37 -25.89 23.72
N CYS A 111 -4.45 -25.96 22.39
CA CYS A 111 -3.39 -25.45 21.51
C CYS A 111 -3.16 -23.95 21.66
N PHE A 112 -4.22 -23.13 21.68
CA PHE A 112 -4.10 -21.68 21.85
C PHE A 112 -3.54 -21.32 23.22
N LYS A 113 -3.97 -22.00 24.30
CA LYS A 113 -3.37 -21.82 25.64
C LYS A 113 -1.89 -22.16 25.65
N ALA A 114 -1.46 -23.20 24.93
CA ALA A 114 -0.04 -23.52 24.80
C ALA A 114 0.72 -22.39 24.06
N CYS A 115 0.10 -21.79 23.04
CA CYS A 115 0.67 -20.62 22.37
C CYS A 115 0.74 -19.39 23.30
N ASP A 116 -0.27 -19.15 24.13
CA ASP A 116 -0.31 -18.01 25.08
C ASP A 116 0.78 -18.09 26.16
N ILE A 117 1.23 -19.30 26.51
CA ILE A 117 2.33 -19.53 27.46
C ILE A 117 3.68 -19.12 26.85
N GLU A 118 3.81 -19.16 25.53
CA GLU A 118 5.05 -18.90 24.80
C GLU A 118 5.20 -17.39 24.52
N ALA A 119 5.72 -16.65 25.51
CA ALA A 119 5.81 -15.19 25.46
C ALA A 119 6.98 -14.63 24.61
N ASP A 120 8.07 -15.39 24.45
CA ASP A 120 9.34 -14.88 23.91
C ASP A 120 9.53 -15.14 22.40
N ARG A 121 8.57 -15.79 21.75
CA ARG A 121 8.64 -16.14 20.32
C ARG A 121 7.25 -16.27 19.70
N PRO A 122 7.11 -16.05 18.38
CA PRO A 122 5.84 -16.24 17.70
C PRO A 122 5.43 -17.72 17.66
N SER A 123 4.12 -17.96 17.64
CA SER A 123 3.50 -19.28 17.53
C SER A 123 2.84 -19.49 16.17
N VAL A 124 2.89 -20.72 15.65
CA VAL A 124 2.11 -21.18 14.49
C VAL A 124 1.29 -22.42 14.88
N VAL A 125 0.01 -22.43 14.52
CA VAL A 125 -0.91 -23.56 14.80
C VAL A 125 -1.21 -24.31 13.51
N PHE A 126 -0.87 -25.61 13.49
CA PHE A 126 -1.27 -26.53 12.42
C PHE A 126 -2.58 -27.23 12.81
N ALA A 127 -3.70 -26.65 12.38
CA ALA A 127 -5.03 -27.23 12.55
C ALA A 127 -5.40 -28.11 11.36
N TYR A 128 -5.59 -29.41 11.61
CA TYR A 128 -6.00 -30.36 10.59
C TYR A 128 -7.52 -30.32 10.46
N THR A 129 -8.00 -30.02 9.25
CA THR A 129 -9.43 -29.81 8.99
C THR A 129 -9.88 -30.57 7.75
N VAL A 130 -11.20 -30.70 7.63
CA VAL A 130 -11.87 -31.18 6.43
C VAL A 130 -12.51 -30.00 5.73
N LYS A 131 -12.17 -29.78 4.47
CA LYS A 131 -12.78 -28.71 3.69
C LYS A 131 -14.24 -29.07 3.35
N GLY A 132 -15.15 -28.14 3.61
CA GLY A 132 -16.60 -28.38 3.52
C GLY A 132 -17.14 -29.23 4.67
N TRP A 133 -16.47 -29.26 5.83
CA TRP A 133 -16.95 -29.96 7.02
C TRP A 133 -18.40 -29.60 7.37
N GLY A 134 -19.19 -30.61 7.73
CA GLY A 134 -20.62 -30.45 8.02
C GLY A 134 -21.50 -30.24 6.78
N LEU A 135 -20.93 -30.25 5.57
CA LEU A 135 -21.67 -30.07 4.32
C LEU A 135 -21.56 -31.32 3.43
N PRO A 136 -22.51 -31.54 2.50
CA PRO A 136 -22.47 -32.67 1.57
C PRO A 136 -21.23 -32.74 0.67
N MET A 137 -20.53 -31.61 0.50
CA MET A 137 -19.29 -31.51 -0.28
C MET A 137 -18.00 -31.72 0.55
N ALA A 138 -18.12 -32.22 1.78
CA ALA A 138 -16.99 -32.53 2.64
C ALA A 138 -16.00 -33.45 1.91
N GLY A 139 -14.74 -33.02 1.83
CA GLY A 139 -13.68 -33.78 1.16
C GLY A 139 -13.78 -33.86 -0.38
N ASP A 140 -14.77 -33.20 -1.02
CA ASP A 140 -14.83 -33.14 -2.49
C ASP A 140 -13.70 -32.25 -3.04
N PRO A 141 -12.85 -32.74 -3.97
CA PRO A 141 -11.78 -31.95 -4.56
C PRO A 141 -12.22 -30.64 -5.25
N LEU A 142 -13.49 -30.54 -5.67
CA LEU A 142 -14.10 -29.40 -6.37
C LEU A 142 -14.85 -28.43 -5.44
N ASN A 143 -14.93 -28.68 -4.13
CA ASN A 143 -15.65 -27.86 -3.16
C ASN A 143 -15.21 -26.38 -3.04
N HIS A 144 -14.18 -25.93 -3.77
CA HIS A 144 -13.80 -24.50 -3.82
C HIS A 144 -14.73 -23.66 -4.69
N ALA A 145 -15.28 -24.23 -5.76
CA ALA A 145 -16.01 -23.49 -6.78
C ALA A 145 -17.48 -23.95 -6.89
N VAL A 146 -17.90 -24.87 -6.03
CA VAL A 146 -19.24 -25.45 -6.03
C VAL A 146 -20.07 -24.75 -4.96
N LEU A 147 -21.24 -24.25 -5.36
CA LEU A 147 -22.26 -23.76 -4.44
C LEU A 147 -23.18 -24.92 -4.04
N LEU A 148 -23.72 -24.86 -2.83
CA LEU A 148 -24.80 -25.75 -2.42
C LEU A 148 -26.04 -25.48 -3.28
N ASN A 149 -26.77 -26.54 -3.65
CA ASN A 149 -28.06 -26.40 -4.31
C ASN A 149 -29.19 -26.16 -3.30
N ASP A 150 -30.38 -25.80 -3.79
CA ASP A 150 -31.53 -25.46 -2.96
C ASP A 150 -31.91 -26.60 -1.99
N GLU A 151 -31.88 -27.86 -2.42
CA GLU A 151 -32.18 -29.02 -1.57
C GLU A 151 -31.18 -29.18 -0.42
N GLN A 152 -29.90 -28.94 -0.69
CA GLN A 152 -28.83 -29.02 0.32
C GLN A 152 -28.92 -27.86 1.31
N ILE A 153 -29.28 -26.66 0.85
CA ILE A 153 -29.56 -25.52 1.74
C ILE A 153 -30.79 -25.80 2.61
N ASP A 154 -31.86 -26.35 2.04
CA ASP A 154 -33.06 -26.72 2.78
C ASP A 154 -32.78 -27.79 3.85
N ALA A 155 -31.96 -28.78 3.52
CA ALA A 155 -31.53 -29.81 4.47
C ALA A 155 -30.72 -29.21 5.63
N LEU A 156 -29.71 -28.37 5.34
CA LEU A 156 -28.94 -27.69 6.36
C LEU A 156 -29.84 -26.81 7.24
N ARG A 157 -30.78 -26.10 6.61
CA ARG A 157 -31.72 -25.22 7.32
C ARG A 157 -32.58 -26.01 8.31
N ALA A 158 -33.10 -27.16 7.89
CA ALA A 158 -33.85 -28.06 8.77
C ALA A 158 -32.98 -28.63 9.90
N GLU A 159 -31.73 -28.98 9.62
CA GLU A 159 -30.77 -29.51 10.62
C GLU A 159 -30.50 -28.50 11.74
N VAL A 160 -30.33 -27.22 11.40
CA VAL A 160 -30.11 -26.14 12.38
C VAL A 160 -31.41 -25.55 12.96
N GLY A 161 -32.58 -26.11 12.60
CA GLY A 161 -33.87 -25.70 13.14
C GLY A 161 -34.39 -24.35 12.63
N LEU A 162 -33.95 -23.91 11.44
CA LEU A 162 -34.36 -22.65 10.82
C LEU A 162 -35.38 -22.85 9.69
N THR A 163 -35.96 -21.77 9.20
CA THR A 163 -36.90 -21.72 8.06
C THR A 163 -36.51 -20.61 7.10
N THR A 164 -37.02 -20.61 5.87
CA THR A 164 -36.73 -19.52 4.91
C THR A 164 -37.14 -18.15 5.42
N ALA A 165 -38.08 -18.08 6.36
CA ALA A 165 -38.48 -16.83 7.02
C ALA A 165 -37.51 -16.38 8.13
N THR A 166 -36.69 -17.29 8.66
CA THR A 166 -35.85 -17.08 9.86
C THR A 166 -34.37 -17.38 9.60
N GLU A 167 -33.95 -17.50 8.33
CA GLU A 167 -32.61 -17.98 7.97
C GLU A 167 -31.47 -17.03 8.35
N PHE A 168 -31.80 -15.78 8.70
CA PHE A 168 -30.87 -14.78 9.23
C PHE A 168 -31.17 -14.38 10.68
N ASP A 169 -32.06 -15.11 11.37
CA ASP A 169 -32.38 -14.83 12.76
C ASP A 169 -31.16 -15.06 13.65
N ARG A 170 -31.00 -14.18 14.65
CA ARG A 170 -29.98 -14.34 15.70
C ARG A 170 -30.54 -15.24 16.80
N PHE A 171 -29.65 -15.75 17.64
CA PHE A 171 -30.08 -16.32 18.92
C PHE A 171 -30.90 -15.30 19.72
N ASP A 172 -31.90 -15.79 20.46
CA ASP A 172 -32.62 -14.98 21.44
C ASP A 172 -31.60 -14.33 22.39
N PRO A 173 -31.57 -12.98 22.52
CA PRO A 173 -30.61 -12.29 23.38
C PRO A 173 -30.60 -12.77 24.84
N ASP A 174 -31.73 -13.29 25.33
CA ASP A 174 -31.87 -13.82 26.69
C ASP A 174 -31.55 -15.32 26.80
N SER A 175 -31.17 -15.99 25.71
CA SER A 175 -30.68 -17.36 25.75
C SER A 175 -29.23 -17.43 26.28
N PRO A 176 -28.77 -18.58 26.78
CA PRO A 176 -27.34 -18.78 27.10
C PRO A 176 -26.41 -18.43 25.93
N GLU A 177 -26.77 -18.84 24.71
CA GLU A 177 -26.03 -18.60 23.47
C GLU A 177 -26.06 -17.12 23.10
N GLY A 178 -27.24 -16.47 23.15
CA GLY A 178 -27.40 -15.05 22.87
C GLY A 178 -26.57 -14.18 23.78
N ARG A 179 -26.51 -14.50 25.08
CA ARG A 179 -25.65 -13.80 26.06
C ARG A 179 -24.16 -13.96 25.76
N VAL A 180 -23.71 -15.14 25.32
CA VAL A 180 -22.31 -15.35 24.93
C VAL A 180 -22.00 -14.55 23.65
N CYS A 181 -22.84 -14.63 22.63
CA CYS A 181 -22.68 -13.85 21.40
C CYS A 181 -22.67 -12.34 21.68
N ALA A 182 -23.54 -11.86 22.57
CA ALA A 182 -23.57 -10.45 22.97
C ALA A 182 -22.28 -10.04 23.69
N SER A 183 -21.81 -10.85 24.65
CA SER A 183 -20.57 -10.57 25.40
C SER A 183 -19.34 -10.52 24.48
N VAL A 184 -19.23 -11.45 23.53
CA VAL A 184 -18.09 -11.49 22.58
C VAL A 184 -18.21 -10.40 21.51
N GLY A 185 -19.41 -10.18 20.99
CA GLY A 185 -19.68 -9.27 19.88
C GLY A 185 -19.78 -7.78 20.25
N SER A 186 -19.68 -7.44 21.53
CA SER A 186 -19.65 -6.05 22.02
C SER A 186 -18.28 -5.70 22.58
N ASP A 187 -18.09 -5.91 23.88
CA ASP A 187 -16.97 -5.41 24.68
C ASP A 187 -15.60 -5.97 24.26
N ILE A 188 -15.58 -7.14 23.61
CA ILE A 188 -14.34 -7.84 23.26
C ILE A 188 -13.89 -7.52 21.83
N ASN A 189 -14.78 -7.61 20.83
CA ASN A 189 -14.37 -7.55 19.42
C ASN A 189 -14.90 -6.35 18.61
N ASN A 190 -15.93 -5.63 19.07
CA ASN A 190 -16.49 -4.49 18.31
C ASN A 190 -16.68 -3.22 19.18
N PRO A 191 -15.68 -2.79 19.96
CA PRO A 191 -15.74 -1.47 20.59
C PRO A 191 -15.87 -0.39 19.51
N PRO A 192 -16.69 0.67 19.72
CA PRO A 192 -16.83 1.74 18.76
C PRO A 192 -15.49 2.48 18.59
N PRO A 193 -15.10 2.87 17.36
CA PRO A 193 -13.84 3.54 17.12
C PRO A 193 -13.83 4.92 17.78
N VAL A 194 -12.74 5.23 18.48
CA VAL A 194 -12.50 6.57 19.02
C VAL A 194 -12.12 7.50 17.86
N PRO A 195 -12.56 8.78 17.82
CA PRO A 195 -12.07 9.72 16.82
C PRO A 195 -10.55 9.93 16.92
N ARG A 196 -9.88 10.10 15.78
CA ARG A 196 -8.46 10.46 15.75
C ARG A 196 -8.25 11.82 16.44
N PRO A 197 -7.25 11.97 17.32
CA PRO A 197 -6.94 13.27 17.91
C PRO A 197 -6.38 14.20 16.83
N GLN A 198 -6.83 15.45 16.81
CA GLN A 198 -6.20 16.48 15.98
C GLN A 198 -4.85 16.86 16.59
N LEU A 199 -3.79 16.80 15.79
CA LEU A 199 -2.46 17.25 16.17
C LEU A 199 -2.20 18.66 15.65
N ASP A 200 -1.45 19.46 16.41
CA ASP A 200 -1.04 20.81 16.02
C ASP A 200 0.16 20.78 15.06
N VAL A 201 -0.03 20.20 13.87
CA VAL A 201 1.00 20.20 12.82
C VAL A 201 1.13 21.63 12.25
N PRO A 202 2.33 22.22 12.23
CA PRO A 202 2.50 23.60 11.77
C PRO A 202 2.28 23.71 10.26
N ASP A 203 1.91 24.88 9.77
CA ASP A 203 1.78 25.13 8.32
C ASP A 203 3.10 25.00 7.53
N ALA A 204 4.23 25.14 8.23
CA ALA A 204 5.59 24.93 7.75
C ALA A 204 6.51 24.58 8.94
N ALA A 205 7.44 23.66 8.74
CA ALA A 205 8.41 23.24 9.75
C ALA A 205 9.57 24.23 9.92
N GLY A 206 9.82 25.09 8.94
CA GLY A 206 10.83 26.14 9.06
C GLY A 206 10.66 27.31 8.09
N PRO A 207 11.63 28.24 8.06
CA PRO A 207 11.57 29.39 7.15
C PRO A 207 11.69 28.94 5.68
N PRO A 208 11.03 29.66 4.75
CA PRO A 208 11.04 29.32 3.33
C PRO A 208 12.46 29.37 2.77
N THR A 209 12.80 28.38 1.95
CA THR A 209 14.07 28.31 1.24
C THR A 209 13.87 28.92 -0.15
N LEU A 210 14.50 30.08 -0.37
CA LEU A 210 14.27 30.93 -1.55
C LEU A 210 15.54 31.16 -2.39
N ARG A 211 16.69 30.58 -1.99
CA ARG A 211 17.99 30.77 -2.64
C ARG A 211 18.82 29.49 -2.64
N GLY A 212 19.82 29.45 -3.50
CA GLY A 212 20.76 28.34 -3.61
C GLY A 212 20.17 27.16 -4.38
N LYS A 213 20.90 26.05 -4.40
CA LYS A 213 20.47 24.81 -5.05
C LYS A 213 20.17 23.75 -4.01
N VAL A 214 18.96 23.21 -4.02
CA VAL A 214 18.48 22.21 -3.06
C VAL A 214 17.66 21.17 -3.81
N SER A 215 17.84 19.88 -3.48
CA SER A 215 17.02 18.80 -4.04
C SER A 215 15.76 18.59 -3.19
N THR A 216 14.69 18.06 -3.78
CA THR A 216 13.46 17.82 -3.02
C THR A 216 13.62 16.68 -2.00
N GLN A 217 14.53 15.74 -2.27
CA GLN A 217 14.95 14.75 -1.29
C GLN A 217 15.61 15.38 -0.04
N GLU A 218 16.55 16.31 -0.23
CA GLU A 218 17.19 17.00 0.90
C GLU A 218 16.17 17.83 1.69
N ALA A 219 15.26 18.50 0.98
CA ALA A 219 14.20 19.29 1.62
C ALA A 219 13.27 18.42 2.49
N PHE A 220 12.95 17.21 2.05
CA PHE A 220 12.14 16.26 2.81
C PHE A 220 12.82 15.86 4.12
N GLY A 221 14.08 15.42 4.05
CA GLY A 221 14.87 15.07 5.23
C GLY A 221 15.02 16.21 6.24
N ARG A 222 15.27 17.43 5.74
CA ARG A 222 15.36 18.65 6.57
C ARG A 222 14.03 19.02 7.23
N THR A 223 12.93 18.92 6.50
CA THR A 223 11.58 19.20 7.03
C THR A 223 11.24 18.21 8.14
N LEU A 224 11.42 16.92 7.89
CA LEU A 224 11.17 15.87 8.87
C LEU A 224 12.01 16.06 10.15
N THR A 225 13.30 16.37 10.01
CA THR A 225 14.19 16.64 11.14
C THR A 225 13.74 17.83 12.00
N ARG A 226 13.14 18.86 11.39
CA ARG A 226 12.56 20.01 12.11
C ARG A 226 11.26 19.64 12.83
N LEU A 227 10.40 18.83 12.19
CA LEU A 227 9.16 18.34 12.78
C LEU A 227 9.39 17.49 14.04
N ALA A 228 10.57 16.89 14.19
CA ALA A 228 10.96 16.21 15.43
C ALA A 228 10.93 17.13 16.67
N ASP A 229 11.14 18.44 16.51
CA ASP A 229 11.10 19.42 17.62
C ASP A 229 9.68 19.92 17.91
N VAL A 230 8.70 19.63 17.06
CA VAL A 230 7.32 20.10 17.25
C VAL A 230 6.68 19.27 18.37
N PRO A 231 6.21 19.91 19.47
CA PRO A 231 5.56 19.22 20.56
C PRO A 231 4.41 18.33 20.09
N ASP A 232 4.32 17.13 20.66
CA ASP A 232 3.30 16.09 20.39
C ASP A 232 3.24 15.53 18.95
N VAL A 233 3.64 16.29 17.93
CA VAL A 233 3.80 15.84 16.55
C VAL A 233 5.06 14.99 16.41
N GLY A 234 6.23 15.52 16.80
CA GLY A 234 7.52 14.83 16.63
C GLY A 234 7.56 13.46 17.32
N LYS A 235 6.91 13.33 18.48
CA LYS A 235 6.80 12.07 19.24
C LYS A 235 5.90 11.02 18.59
N ARG A 236 5.03 11.42 17.67
CA ARG A 236 4.08 10.52 16.98
C ARG A 236 4.56 10.12 15.60
N ILE A 237 5.54 10.82 15.04
CA ILE A 237 6.15 10.43 13.78
C ILE A 237 6.99 9.16 14.00
N VAL A 238 6.71 8.13 13.21
CA VAL A 238 7.48 6.89 13.16
C VAL A 238 7.94 6.70 11.73
N THR A 239 9.23 6.56 11.52
CA THR A 239 9.78 6.36 10.16
C THR A 239 10.15 4.91 9.91
N THR A 240 10.06 4.47 8.66
CA THR A 240 10.60 3.18 8.24
C THR A 240 11.18 3.23 6.83
N ALA A 241 12.20 2.42 6.60
CA ALA A 241 12.84 2.27 5.29
C ALA A 241 13.32 0.83 5.10
N PRO A 242 13.50 0.40 3.83
CA PRO A 242 14.11 -0.86 3.50
C PRO A 242 15.61 -0.70 3.12
N ASP A 243 16.48 -0.42 4.11
CA ASP A 243 17.95 -0.22 4.00
C ASP A 243 18.40 1.07 3.32
N VAL A 244 17.47 1.96 2.95
CA VAL A 244 17.75 3.17 2.16
C VAL A 244 17.70 4.47 2.96
N SER A 245 17.71 4.41 4.29
CA SER A 245 17.59 5.58 5.17
C SER A 245 18.59 6.71 4.88
N ILE A 246 19.82 6.40 4.49
CA ILE A 246 20.81 7.42 4.12
C ILE A 246 20.49 7.99 2.74
N SER A 247 20.26 7.11 1.76
CA SER A 247 20.05 7.50 0.37
C SER A 247 18.70 8.16 0.12
N THR A 248 17.73 8.03 1.02
CA THR A 248 16.46 8.76 1.03
C THR A 248 16.47 9.99 1.95
N ASN A 249 17.62 10.34 2.52
CA ASN A 249 17.84 11.53 3.36
C ASN A 249 17.12 11.51 4.72
N LEU A 250 16.96 10.34 5.35
CA LEU A 250 16.49 10.21 6.73
C LEU A 250 17.61 10.37 7.78
N GLY A 251 18.88 10.52 7.38
CA GLY A 251 20.00 10.52 8.33
C GLY A 251 19.89 11.58 9.45
N GLY A 252 19.42 12.79 9.12
CA GLY A 252 19.18 13.84 10.12
C GLY A 252 18.08 13.49 11.13
N TRP A 253 17.02 12.84 10.66
CA TRP A 253 15.93 12.32 11.50
C TRP A 253 16.44 11.20 12.41
N VAL A 254 17.07 10.18 11.85
CA VAL A 254 17.58 9.02 12.59
C VAL A 254 18.60 9.43 13.65
N ASN A 255 19.51 10.36 13.34
CA ASN A 255 20.46 10.90 14.33
C ASN A 255 19.78 11.55 15.53
N LYS A 256 18.57 12.08 15.34
CA LYS A 256 17.82 12.81 16.35
C LYS A 256 16.95 11.90 17.19
N VAL A 257 16.27 10.95 16.56
CA VAL A 257 15.25 10.10 17.24
C VAL A 257 15.70 8.66 17.47
N GLY A 258 16.86 8.26 16.95
CA GLY A 258 17.39 6.91 17.09
C GLY A 258 16.66 5.85 16.27
N VAL A 259 17.25 4.65 16.27
CA VAL A 259 16.70 3.45 15.62
C VAL A 259 16.03 2.58 16.67
N TYR A 260 14.84 2.08 16.37
CA TYR A 260 14.10 1.19 17.26
C TYR A 260 14.78 -0.19 17.33
N TRP A 261 14.94 -0.70 18.54
CA TRP A 261 15.22 -2.10 18.82
C TRP A 261 14.64 -2.46 20.19
N HIS A 262 14.20 -3.70 20.39
CA HIS A 262 13.60 -4.12 21.68
C HIS A 262 14.59 -4.08 22.86
N GLU A 263 15.89 -3.97 22.59
CA GLU A 263 16.96 -3.84 23.58
C GLU A 263 17.88 -2.66 23.25
N HIS A 264 18.69 -2.23 24.21
CA HIS A 264 19.75 -1.28 23.93
C HIS A 264 20.93 -1.98 23.24
N ARG A 265 21.48 -1.36 22.21
CA ARG A 265 22.71 -1.81 21.54
C ARG A 265 23.71 -0.67 21.39
N ASP A 266 24.98 -1.01 21.52
CA ASP A 266 26.07 -0.05 21.34
C ASP A 266 26.20 0.36 19.87
N ASP A 267 26.58 1.61 19.65
CA ASP A 267 26.99 2.08 18.33
C ASP A 267 28.43 1.64 18.05
N HIS A 268 28.58 0.59 17.25
CA HIS A 268 29.90 0.08 16.82
C HIS A 268 30.52 0.89 15.66
N GLY A 269 29.85 1.95 15.20
CA GLY A 269 30.23 2.73 14.02
C GLY A 269 31.36 3.75 14.25
N GLY A 270 31.64 4.11 15.50
CA GLY A 270 32.61 5.15 15.85
C GLY A 270 32.09 6.57 15.59
N ALA A 271 32.68 7.57 16.26
CA ALA A 271 32.22 8.97 16.24
C ALA A 271 32.33 9.69 14.87
N GLU A 272 33.01 9.09 13.89
CA GLU A 272 33.25 9.70 12.57
C GLU A 272 32.14 9.39 11.54
N ARG A 273 31.17 8.52 11.84
CA ARG A 273 30.07 8.22 10.92
C ARG A 273 29.03 9.35 10.89
N LEU A 274 28.56 9.65 9.69
CA LEU A 274 27.46 10.59 9.43
C LEU A 274 26.14 10.19 10.11
N LEU A 275 25.94 8.89 10.32
CA LEU A 275 24.76 8.31 10.95
C LEU A 275 25.16 7.62 12.26
N ARG A 276 24.62 8.10 13.38
CA ARG A 276 24.71 7.46 14.69
C ARG A 276 23.71 6.30 14.72
N TRP A 277 24.22 5.10 14.89
CA TRP A 277 23.43 3.87 14.87
C TRP A 277 23.48 3.21 16.24
N ALA A 278 22.73 3.78 17.19
CA ALA A 278 22.57 3.26 18.54
C ALA A 278 21.11 2.80 18.75
N PRO A 279 20.77 1.54 18.39
CA PRO A 279 19.41 1.05 18.52
C PRO A 279 18.96 0.96 19.97
N SER A 280 17.70 1.32 20.23
CA SER A 280 17.11 1.28 21.57
C SER A 280 15.58 1.19 21.52
N PRO A 281 14.90 0.84 22.63
CA PRO A 281 13.44 0.82 22.70
C PRO A 281 12.78 2.18 22.47
N ASP A 282 13.52 3.27 22.69
CA ASP A 282 13.05 4.64 22.52
C ASP A 282 13.16 5.16 21.08
N GLY A 283 13.78 4.37 20.18
CA GLY A 283 13.97 4.76 18.79
C GLY A 283 12.66 4.93 18.02
N GLN A 284 12.57 5.95 17.18
CA GLN A 284 11.38 6.20 16.34
C GLN A 284 11.56 5.83 14.85
N HIS A 285 12.72 5.26 14.48
CA HIS A 285 12.97 4.74 13.14
C HIS A 285 13.07 3.23 13.14
N ILE A 286 12.28 2.54 12.32
CA ILE A 286 12.30 1.08 12.16
C ILE A 286 12.96 0.72 10.83
N GLU A 287 14.17 0.17 10.90
CA GLU A 287 14.93 -0.28 9.74
C GLU A 287 14.65 -1.75 9.46
N LEU A 288 14.30 -2.09 8.22
CA LEU A 288 13.84 -3.44 7.84
C LEU A 288 14.87 -4.24 7.03
N GLY A 289 15.98 -3.62 6.64
CA GLY A 289 16.86 -4.16 5.61
C GLY A 289 16.17 -4.18 4.24
N LEU A 290 16.67 -4.96 3.28
CA LEU A 290 16.13 -4.99 1.91
C LEU A 290 14.77 -5.71 1.83
N SER A 291 13.69 -5.01 2.21
CA SER A 291 12.35 -5.60 2.32
C SER A 291 11.22 -4.59 2.06
N GLU A 292 11.06 -4.17 0.80
CA GLU A 292 10.07 -3.16 0.41
C GLU A 292 8.63 -3.62 0.67
N MET A 293 8.31 -4.91 0.45
CA MET A 293 6.99 -5.45 0.78
C MET A 293 6.68 -5.33 2.28
N ASN A 294 7.64 -5.71 3.15
CA ASN A 294 7.46 -5.62 4.59
C ASN A 294 7.37 -4.17 5.06
N MET A 295 8.06 -3.26 4.39
CA MET A 295 7.97 -1.83 4.67
C MET A 295 6.56 -1.30 4.45
N PHE A 296 5.89 -1.63 3.33
CA PHE A 296 4.49 -1.24 3.12
C PHE A 296 3.52 -1.96 4.07
N MET A 297 3.77 -3.24 4.40
CA MET A 297 2.97 -3.95 5.41
C MET A 297 3.05 -3.25 6.78
N LEU A 298 4.27 -2.92 7.22
CA LEU A 298 4.50 -2.20 8.47
C LEU A 298 3.86 -0.81 8.44
N LEU A 299 4.05 -0.07 7.34
CA LEU A 299 3.49 1.26 7.17
C LEU A 299 1.96 1.25 7.26
N GLY A 300 1.31 0.26 6.65
CA GLY A 300 -0.13 0.03 6.77
C GLY A 300 -0.56 -0.22 8.22
N GLN A 301 0.13 -1.12 8.92
CA GLN A 301 -0.19 -1.43 10.33
C GLN A 301 0.02 -0.22 11.26
N LEU A 302 1.09 0.56 11.07
CA LEU A 302 1.31 1.79 11.81
C LEU A 302 0.20 2.83 11.53
N GLY A 303 -0.31 2.90 10.29
CA GLY A 303 -1.41 3.80 9.93
C GLY A 303 -2.76 3.41 10.52
N LEU A 304 -2.93 2.12 10.85
CA LEU A 304 -4.10 1.54 11.53
C LEU A 304 -3.94 1.46 13.05
N ALA A 305 -2.80 1.88 13.61
CA ALA A 305 -2.54 1.79 15.05
C ALA A 305 -3.57 2.56 15.89
N HIS A 306 -4.20 3.60 15.33
CA HIS A 306 -5.32 4.27 15.98
C HIS A 306 -6.56 3.37 16.06
N ASP A 307 -6.96 2.78 14.94
CA ASP A 307 -8.20 2.00 14.85
C ASP A 307 -8.08 0.65 15.57
N HIS A 308 -6.87 0.11 15.72
CA HIS A 308 -6.63 -1.16 16.41
C HIS A 308 -6.18 -1.01 17.87
N HIS A 309 -5.56 0.11 18.24
CA HIS A 309 -4.88 0.26 19.53
C HIS A 309 -5.08 1.62 20.22
N ASP A 310 -5.95 2.50 19.70
CA ASP A 310 -6.13 3.88 20.18
C ASP A 310 -4.82 4.70 20.21
N ARG A 311 -3.85 4.33 19.36
CA ARG A 311 -2.56 5.00 19.22
C ARG A 311 -2.46 5.70 17.87
N HIS A 312 -2.81 6.98 17.85
CA HIS A 312 -2.61 7.81 16.66
C HIS A 312 -1.12 8.12 16.43
N LEU A 313 -0.55 7.46 15.42
CA LEU A 313 0.80 7.68 14.91
C LEU A 313 0.75 8.47 13.59
N LEU A 314 1.89 9.03 13.20
CA LEU A 314 2.13 9.68 11.92
C LEU A 314 3.21 8.91 11.15
N PRO A 315 2.86 7.79 10.49
CA PRO A 315 3.85 6.91 9.87
C PRO A 315 4.42 7.55 8.60
N VAL A 316 5.74 7.50 8.45
CA VAL A 316 6.46 8.03 7.29
C VAL A 316 7.41 6.98 6.72
N GLY A 317 7.09 6.49 5.53
CA GLY A 317 7.89 5.54 4.79
C GLY A 317 8.82 6.21 3.78
N THR A 318 10.05 5.72 3.63
CA THR A 318 10.88 6.09 2.46
C THR A 318 11.39 4.87 1.72
N VAL A 319 11.36 4.92 0.40
CA VAL A 319 11.81 3.86 -0.50
C VAL A 319 12.37 4.49 -1.78
N TYR A 320 13.21 3.78 -2.53
CA TYR A 320 13.51 4.20 -3.89
C TYR A 320 12.24 4.14 -4.73
N ASP A 321 11.96 5.21 -5.47
CA ASP A 321 10.77 5.32 -6.30
C ASP A 321 10.50 4.10 -7.19
N PRO A 322 11.46 3.55 -7.97
CA PRO A 322 11.24 2.33 -8.77
C PRO A 322 10.77 1.12 -7.95
N PHE A 323 11.09 1.08 -6.66
CA PHE A 323 10.82 -0.07 -5.80
C PHE A 323 9.50 0.05 -5.03
N VAL A 324 8.75 1.15 -5.19
CA VAL A 324 7.34 1.22 -4.77
C VAL A 324 6.56 0.03 -5.34
N LEU A 325 6.86 -0.36 -6.59
CA LEU A 325 6.21 -1.50 -7.24
C LEU A 325 6.58 -2.86 -6.66
N ARG A 326 7.70 -2.99 -5.94
CA ARG A 326 8.08 -4.25 -5.28
C ARG A 326 7.21 -4.56 -4.07
N GLY A 327 6.62 -3.52 -3.46
CA GLY A 327 5.66 -3.65 -2.36
C GLY A 327 4.23 -3.27 -2.75
N LEU A 328 3.91 -3.28 -4.05
CA LEU A 328 2.64 -2.73 -4.56
C LEU A 328 1.41 -3.39 -3.94
N ASP A 329 1.39 -4.72 -3.81
CA ASP A 329 0.23 -5.41 -3.23
C ASP A 329 -0.02 -4.95 -1.79
N ALA A 330 1.02 -4.91 -0.95
CA ALA A 330 0.89 -4.42 0.42
C ALA A 330 0.46 -2.94 0.46
N PHE A 331 0.96 -2.11 -0.47
CA PHE A 331 0.55 -0.72 -0.57
C PHE A 331 -0.94 -0.58 -0.91
N ILE A 332 -1.42 -1.34 -1.92
CA ILE A 332 -2.84 -1.37 -2.32
C ILE A 332 -3.72 -1.82 -1.14
N TYR A 333 -3.36 -2.92 -0.47
CA TYR A 333 -4.15 -3.43 0.64
C TYR A 333 -4.11 -2.48 1.84
N ALA A 334 -3.00 -1.80 2.11
CA ALA A 334 -2.95 -0.79 3.17
C ALA A 334 -3.96 0.34 2.91
N LEU A 335 -4.01 0.86 1.68
CA LEU A 335 -4.97 1.89 1.29
C LEU A 335 -6.42 1.38 1.30
N TYR A 336 -6.65 0.15 0.84
CA TYR A 336 -7.97 -0.48 0.87
C TYR A 336 -8.52 -0.63 2.31
N ASN A 337 -7.63 -0.89 3.28
CA ASN A 337 -7.97 -0.92 4.70
C ASN A 337 -8.03 0.48 5.35
N ASP A 338 -7.93 1.56 4.56
CA ASP A 338 -7.99 2.94 5.02
C ASP A 338 -6.83 3.35 5.96
N ALA A 339 -5.68 2.69 5.84
CA ALA A 339 -4.49 3.06 6.62
C ALA A 339 -4.04 4.50 6.28
N ARG A 340 -3.60 5.23 7.31
CA ARG A 340 -3.14 6.64 7.23
C ARG A 340 -1.63 6.75 7.36
N PHE A 341 -0.94 7.13 6.29
CA PHE A 341 0.52 7.29 6.28
C PHE A 341 1.02 8.22 5.17
N VAL A 342 2.28 8.63 5.27
CA VAL A 342 3.03 9.28 4.20
C VAL A 342 4.09 8.32 3.66
N VAL A 343 4.27 8.24 2.35
CA VAL A 343 5.38 7.53 1.71
C VAL A 343 6.12 8.44 0.74
N ALA A 344 7.45 8.38 0.74
CA ALA A 344 8.30 9.08 -0.21
C ALA A 344 9.09 8.08 -1.08
N GLY A 345 8.84 8.12 -2.38
CA GLY A 345 9.62 7.47 -3.42
C GLY A 345 10.74 8.40 -3.87
N THR A 346 11.98 8.08 -3.50
CA THR A 346 13.14 8.91 -3.83
C THR A 346 14.41 8.07 -3.92
N PRO A 347 15.24 8.25 -4.97
CA PRO A 347 15.08 9.21 -6.07
C PRO A 347 14.05 8.73 -7.12
N SER A 348 13.34 9.65 -7.76
CA SER A 348 12.35 9.38 -8.81
C SER A 348 12.86 9.71 -10.22
N GLY A 349 12.30 9.04 -11.24
CA GLY A 349 12.48 9.38 -12.65
C GLY A 349 13.80 8.90 -13.26
N ILE A 350 14.05 9.26 -14.53
CA ILE A 350 15.33 9.03 -15.20
C ILE A 350 16.41 10.03 -14.78
N SER A 351 16.04 11.07 -14.03
CA SER A 351 17.01 11.97 -13.39
C SER A 351 17.90 11.26 -12.36
N LEU A 352 17.54 10.05 -11.91
CA LEU A 352 18.47 9.10 -11.28
C LEU A 352 19.40 8.47 -12.34
N ALA A 353 20.18 9.32 -12.99
CA ALA A 353 20.79 9.02 -14.28
C ALA A 353 21.87 7.92 -14.25
N PRO A 354 22.79 7.86 -13.26
CA PRO A 354 23.87 6.87 -13.28
C PRO A 354 23.41 5.42 -13.01
N GLU A 355 22.35 5.24 -12.21
CA GLU A 355 21.89 3.93 -11.71
C GLU A 355 21.21 3.05 -12.78
N GLY A 356 20.83 3.66 -13.91
CA GLY A 356 20.27 2.96 -15.08
C GLY A 356 18.83 2.48 -14.92
N GLY A 357 18.31 1.85 -15.98
CA GLY A 357 16.88 1.57 -16.14
C GLY A 357 16.24 0.69 -15.06
N ALA A 358 17.00 -0.11 -14.32
CA ALA A 358 16.48 -0.91 -13.19
C ALA A 358 16.15 -0.07 -11.94
N HIS A 359 16.70 1.15 -11.86
CA HIS A 359 16.50 2.09 -10.75
C HIS A 359 15.75 3.36 -11.19
N GLN A 360 15.41 3.48 -12.46
CA GLN A 360 14.68 4.63 -12.98
C GLN A 360 13.20 4.29 -13.09
N SER A 361 12.35 5.14 -12.53
CA SER A 361 10.92 4.91 -12.47
C SER A 361 10.17 5.73 -13.51
N THR A 362 9.30 5.08 -14.29
CA THR A 362 8.45 5.75 -15.29
C THR A 362 6.96 5.66 -14.97
N ILE A 363 6.51 4.53 -14.41
CA ILE A 363 5.07 4.26 -14.20
C ILE A 363 4.55 4.59 -12.80
N THR A 364 5.43 4.92 -11.85
CA THR A 364 5.06 5.17 -10.44
C THR A 364 4.21 6.44 -10.27
N ALA A 365 4.34 7.42 -11.16
CA ALA A 365 3.42 8.56 -11.23
C ALA A 365 1.98 8.10 -11.52
N GLY A 366 1.80 7.09 -12.37
CA GLY A 366 0.50 6.48 -12.65
C GLY A 366 -0.09 5.80 -11.42
N VAL A 367 0.74 5.03 -10.68
CA VAL A 367 0.32 4.44 -9.39
C VAL A 367 -0.16 5.53 -8.42
N GLY A 368 0.58 6.62 -8.29
CA GLY A 368 0.19 7.73 -7.41
C GLY A 368 -1.13 8.39 -7.81
N ALA A 369 -1.40 8.55 -9.10
CA ALA A 369 -2.61 9.18 -9.60
C ALA A 369 -3.84 8.27 -9.62
N GLU A 370 -3.66 6.95 -9.66
CA GLU A 370 -4.75 5.98 -9.85
C GLU A 370 -5.22 5.31 -8.55
N LEU A 371 -4.38 5.23 -7.51
CA LEU A 371 -4.74 4.56 -6.26
C LEU A 371 -5.73 5.42 -5.42
N PRO A 372 -6.93 4.89 -5.07
CA PRO A 372 -7.86 5.58 -4.18
C PRO A 372 -7.30 5.74 -2.75
N GLY A 373 -7.73 6.79 -2.05
CA GLY A 373 -7.31 7.05 -0.66
C GLY A 373 -5.86 7.52 -0.52
N LEU A 374 -5.21 7.87 -1.63
CA LEU A 374 -3.84 8.35 -1.71
C LEU A 374 -3.78 9.68 -2.45
N THR A 375 -3.26 10.74 -1.84
CA THR A 375 -2.93 11.98 -2.55
C THR A 375 -1.48 11.94 -3.04
N TYR A 376 -1.27 12.16 -4.34
CA TYR A 376 0.05 12.12 -4.96
C TYR A 376 0.66 13.52 -5.18
N PHE A 377 1.92 13.69 -4.77
CA PHE A 377 2.70 14.93 -4.86
C PHE A 377 4.02 14.72 -5.61
N GLU A 378 4.40 15.72 -6.42
CA GLU A 378 5.69 15.79 -7.12
C GLU A 378 6.24 17.23 -7.14
N PRO A 379 6.71 17.74 -5.98
CA PRO A 379 7.24 19.09 -5.87
C PRO A 379 8.61 19.25 -6.57
N ALA A 380 8.95 20.49 -6.91
CA ALA A 380 10.23 20.91 -7.48
C ALA A 380 11.10 21.67 -6.47
N TYR A 381 10.49 22.44 -5.56
CA TYR A 381 11.22 23.36 -4.69
C TYR A 381 11.12 22.98 -3.21
N ALA A 382 12.14 23.35 -2.44
CA ALA A 382 12.28 22.92 -1.05
C ALA A 382 11.13 23.42 -0.14
N THR A 383 10.67 24.64 -0.38
CA THR A 383 9.54 25.22 0.36
C THR A 383 8.22 24.52 0.03
N GLU A 384 8.05 23.98 -1.18
CA GLU A 384 6.88 23.18 -1.54
C GLU A 384 6.85 21.88 -0.74
N VAL A 385 8.00 21.19 -0.65
CA VAL A 385 8.13 19.95 0.13
C VAL A 385 7.76 20.20 1.59
N ASP A 386 8.23 21.31 2.18
CA ASP A 386 7.92 21.69 3.55
C ASP A 386 6.40 21.83 3.77
N TRP A 387 5.74 22.67 2.97
CA TRP A 387 4.31 22.90 3.08
C TRP A 387 3.47 21.64 2.82
N LEU A 388 3.81 20.87 1.79
CA LEU A 388 3.07 19.67 1.41
C LEU A 388 3.23 18.56 2.45
N LEU A 389 4.44 18.35 2.99
CA LEU A 389 4.66 17.34 4.03
C LEU A 389 3.90 17.70 5.32
N CYS A 390 3.91 18.98 5.70
CA CYS A 390 3.15 19.45 6.86
C CYS A 390 1.64 19.24 6.66
N ASP A 391 1.08 19.62 5.50
CA ASP A 391 -0.35 19.41 5.21
C ASP A 391 -0.71 17.93 5.11
N ALA A 392 0.15 17.09 4.53
CA ALA A 392 -0.05 15.64 4.47
C ALA A 392 -0.10 14.99 5.86
N LEU A 393 0.80 15.39 6.77
CA LEU A 393 0.82 14.88 8.15
C LEU A 393 -0.38 15.36 8.96
N ASP A 394 -0.79 16.63 8.80
CA ASP A 394 -2.04 17.14 9.39
C ASP A 394 -3.25 16.37 8.85
N GLY A 395 -3.26 16.09 7.55
CA GLY A 395 -4.26 15.30 6.85
C GLY A 395 -4.50 13.94 7.51
N LEU A 396 -3.47 13.26 8.02
CA LEU A 396 -3.63 11.96 8.68
C LEU A 396 -4.52 12.00 9.95
N SER A 397 -4.69 13.18 10.55
CA SER A 397 -5.59 13.41 11.69
C SER A 397 -7.04 13.70 11.27
N ARG A 398 -7.26 14.13 10.02
CA ARG A 398 -8.57 14.54 9.52
C ARG A 398 -9.46 13.33 9.23
N PRO A 399 -10.77 13.37 9.55
CA PRO A 399 -11.69 12.26 9.26
C PRO A 399 -11.79 11.90 7.78
N ASP A 400 -11.66 12.89 6.90
CA ASP A 400 -11.66 12.77 5.44
C ASP A 400 -10.25 12.85 4.84
N GLY A 401 -9.22 12.77 5.69
CA GLY A 401 -7.84 12.77 5.27
C GLY A 401 -7.45 11.51 4.52
N GLU A 402 -6.45 11.62 3.66
CA GLU A 402 -5.93 10.51 2.87
C GLU A 402 -4.47 10.23 3.22
N SER A 403 -3.97 9.06 2.83
CA SER A 403 -2.53 8.82 2.80
C SER A 403 -1.88 9.69 1.71
N ALA A 404 -0.57 9.92 1.79
CA ALA A 404 0.14 10.74 0.82
C ALA A 404 1.36 10.03 0.22
N TYR A 405 1.61 10.24 -1.07
CA TYR A 405 2.78 9.75 -1.78
C TYR A 405 3.56 10.88 -2.45
N PHE A 406 4.84 10.99 -2.10
CA PHE A 406 5.77 11.97 -2.65
C PHE A 406 6.74 11.31 -3.62
N ARG A 407 6.80 11.76 -4.87
CA ARG A 407 7.92 11.49 -5.79
C ARG A 407 8.96 12.61 -5.66
N LEU A 408 10.17 12.28 -5.23
CA LEU A 408 11.21 13.28 -4.94
C LEU A 408 12.52 12.96 -5.68
N SER A 409 13.21 14.03 -6.08
CA SER A 409 14.46 13.94 -6.84
C SER A 409 15.69 14.27 -5.98
N THR A 410 16.81 13.66 -6.32
CA THR A 410 18.16 13.99 -5.81
C THR A 410 18.80 15.16 -6.54
N ARG A 411 18.29 15.58 -7.70
CA ARG A 411 18.84 16.68 -8.49
C ARG A 411 18.63 18.02 -7.77
N PRO A 412 19.68 18.76 -7.40
CA PRO A 412 19.51 20.07 -6.78
C PRO A 412 19.02 21.11 -7.78
N LEU A 413 17.91 21.79 -7.46
CA LEU A 413 17.33 22.85 -8.30
C LEU A 413 17.59 24.23 -7.71
N ASP A 414 17.80 25.23 -8.57
CA ASP A 414 17.86 26.63 -8.15
C ASP A 414 16.48 27.08 -7.61
N GLN A 415 16.46 27.64 -6.41
CA GLN A 415 15.23 28.08 -5.74
C GLN A 415 14.73 29.46 -6.19
N ALA A 416 15.52 30.21 -6.98
CA ALA A 416 15.18 31.55 -7.44
C ALA A 416 13.85 31.65 -8.22
N PRO A 417 13.48 30.71 -9.12
CA PRO A 417 12.20 30.78 -9.83
C PRO A 417 10.98 30.69 -8.89
N PHE A 418 11.05 29.87 -7.84
CA PHE A 418 10.02 29.81 -6.80
C PHE A 418 9.94 31.13 -6.02
N ALA A 419 11.09 31.72 -5.68
CA ALA A 419 11.13 33.01 -5.00
C ALA A 419 10.46 34.11 -5.84
N ALA A 420 10.73 34.16 -7.15
CA ALA A 420 10.09 35.11 -8.07
C ALA A 420 8.56 34.89 -8.16
N ALA A 421 8.08 33.64 -8.11
CA ALA A 421 6.65 33.36 -8.01
C ALA A 421 6.06 33.87 -6.68
N GLY A 422 6.79 33.70 -5.57
CA GLY A 422 6.42 34.20 -4.25
C GLY A 422 6.35 35.73 -4.16
N GLU A 423 7.29 36.44 -4.79
CA GLU A 423 7.27 37.90 -4.88
C GLU A 423 6.05 38.41 -5.66
N ARG A 424 5.63 37.68 -6.70
CA ARG A 424 4.49 38.04 -7.55
C ARG A 424 3.14 37.71 -6.92
N LEU A 425 3.01 36.57 -6.28
CA LEU A 425 1.72 36.06 -5.75
C LEU A 425 1.52 36.41 -4.26
N GLY A 426 2.59 36.60 -3.51
CA GLY A 426 2.57 36.59 -2.05
C GLY A 426 2.60 35.16 -1.49
N THR A 427 3.20 35.00 -0.31
CA THR A 427 3.46 33.69 0.31
C THR A 427 2.19 32.88 0.58
N GLU A 428 1.15 33.51 1.12
CA GLU A 428 -0.10 32.84 1.48
C GLU A 428 -0.84 32.30 0.26
N GLU A 429 -0.93 33.13 -0.79
CA GLU A 429 -1.52 32.73 -2.07
C GLU A 429 -0.72 31.60 -2.70
N LEU A 430 0.62 31.74 -2.78
CA LEU A 430 1.48 30.71 -3.35
C LEU A 430 1.35 29.39 -2.59
N ARG A 431 1.33 29.42 -1.24
CA ARG A 431 1.10 28.22 -0.43
C ARG A 431 -0.23 27.58 -0.75
N ARG A 432 -1.33 28.36 -0.79
CA ARG A 432 -2.65 27.82 -1.15
C ARG A 432 -2.62 27.17 -2.54
N GLN A 433 -1.94 27.80 -3.50
CA GLN A 433 -1.81 27.27 -4.85
C GLN A 433 -1.00 25.95 -4.88
N VAL A 434 0.13 25.88 -4.15
CA VAL A 434 0.94 24.68 -3.97
C VAL A 434 0.12 23.53 -3.37
N LEU A 435 -0.61 23.78 -2.27
CA LEU A 435 -1.43 22.75 -1.62
C LEU A 435 -2.60 22.30 -2.51
N SER A 436 -3.14 23.19 -3.35
CA SER A 436 -4.19 22.85 -4.31
C SER A 436 -3.68 22.21 -5.62
N GLY A 437 -2.40 21.88 -5.70
CA GLY A 437 -1.81 21.03 -6.75
C GLY A 437 -1.02 21.74 -7.84
N GLY A 438 -0.82 23.05 -7.77
CA GLY A 438 0.11 23.74 -8.69
C GLY A 438 -0.07 25.23 -8.77
N TYR A 439 0.85 25.93 -9.43
CA TYR A 439 0.82 27.38 -9.63
C TYR A 439 1.50 27.77 -10.94
N ARG A 440 1.28 29.01 -11.37
CA ARG A 440 1.98 29.58 -12.54
C ARG A 440 3.39 29.96 -12.11
N LEU A 441 4.39 29.16 -12.47
CA LEU A 441 5.80 29.42 -12.16
C LEU A 441 6.31 30.63 -12.96
N ARG A 442 6.00 30.66 -14.26
CA ARG A 442 6.25 31.80 -15.16
C ARG A 442 4.96 32.15 -15.91
N PRO A 443 4.39 33.36 -15.77
CA PRO A 443 3.25 33.76 -16.59
C PRO A 443 3.70 33.96 -18.04
N ALA A 444 2.84 33.64 -19.00
CA ALA A 444 3.09 33.97 -20.40
C ALA A 444 2.91 35.48 -20.62
N PRO A 445 3.70 36.11 -21.49
CA PRO A 445 3.29 37.40 -22.07
C PRO A 445 1.96 37.22 -22.83
N LEU A 446 1.16 38.28 -22.83
CA LEU A 446 -0.11 38.36 -23.57
C LEU A 446 0.05 39.40 -24.68
N THR A 447 0.84 39.05 -25.69
CA THR A 447 1.02 39.86 -26.90
C THR A 447 0.26 39.25 -28.08
N ASP A 448 0.32 39.90 -29.24
CA ASP A 448 -0.25 39.38 -30.51
C ASP A 448 0.58 38.21 -31.11
N ARG A 449 1.64 37.79 -30.42
CA ARG A 449 2.46 36.64 -30.84
C ARG A 449 1.71 35.33 -30.61
N PRO A 450 2.01 34.29 -31.42
CA PRO A 450 1.60 32.93 -31.08
C PRO A 450 2.10 32.58 -29.68
N GLY A 451 1.32 31.79 -28.92
CA GLY A 451 1.69 31.43 -27.56
C GLY A 451 1.42 29.98 -27.21
N VAL A 452 2.05 29.51 -26.14
CA VAL A 452 1.98 28.13 -25.66
C VAL A 452 2.00 28.12 -24.13
N THR A 453 1.30 27.17 -23.52
CA THR A 453 1.47 26.87 -22.09
C THR A 453 2.28 25.60 -21.92
N ILE A 454 3.42 25.70 -21.24
CA ILE A 454 4.22 24.55 -20.83
C ILE A 454 3.77 24.12 -19.43
N VAL A 455 3.42 22.85 -19.26
CA VAL A 455 3.05 22.27 -17.97
C VAL A 455 4.15 21.30 -17.54
N THR A 456 4.62 21.41 -16.31
CA THR A 456 5.73 20.59 -15.79
C THR A 456 5.45 20.10 -14.37
N THR A 457 6.22 19.11 -13.92
CA THR A 457 6.24 18.57 -12.56
C THR A 457 7.67 18.39 -12.08
N GLY A 458 7.83 18.33 -10.75
CA GLY A 458 9.09 18.05 -10.07
C GLY A 458 10.37 18.53 -10.76
N VAL A 459 11.22 17.56 -11.07
CA VAL A 459 12.60 17.81 -11.52
C VAL A 459 12.71 18.45 -12.92
N MET A 460 11.62 18.52 -13.69
CA MET A 460 11.57 19.07 -15.05
C MET A 460 11.30 20.58 -15.09
N ALA A 461 11.14 21.23 -13.94
CA ALA A 461 10.94 22.69 -13.88
C ALA A 461 12.06 23.51 -14.59
N PRO A 462 13.37 23.18 -14.46
CA PRO A 462 14.44 23.90 -15.16
C PRO A 462 14.33 23.79 -16.68
N GLU A 463 14.10 22.59 -17.22
CA GLU A 463 13.97 22.36 -18.66
C GLU A 463 12.77 23.11 -19.24
N ALA A 464 11.64 23.12 -18.53
CA ALA A 464 10.45 23.88 -18.93
C ALA A 464 10.70 25.40 -18.95
N LEU A 465 11.41 25.94 -17.95
CA LEU A 465 11.78 27.36 -17.91
C LEU A 465 12.75 27.73 -19.03
N ALA A 466 13.77 26.91 -19.28
CA ALA A 466 14.73 27.12 -20.36
C ALA A 466 14.05 27.08 -21.74
N ALA A 467 13.13 26.14 -21.95
CA ALA A 467 12.33 26.08 -23.17
C ALA A 467 11.45 27.34 -23.34
N ALA A 468 10.84 27.83 -22.26
CA ALA A 468 10.01 29.04 -22.29
C ALA A 468 10.82 30.31 -22.59
N GLU A 469 12.10 30.35 -22.20
CA GLU A 469 13.04 31.41 -22.56
C GLU A 469 13.40 31.36 -24.05
N ALA A 470 13.85 30.20 -24.53
CA ALA A 470 14.20 29.98 -25.94
C ALA A 470 13.01 30.27 -26.89
N LEU A 471 11.80 29.84 -26.54
CA LEU A 471 10.59 30.17 -27.30
C LEU A 471 10.34 31.67 -27.38
N GLY A 472 10.64 32.42 -26.32
CA GLY A 472 10.52 33.87 -26.30
C GLY A 472 11.47 34.56 -27.28
N GLU A 473 12.69 34.01 -27.43
CA GLU A 473 13.68 34.46 -28.43
C GLU A 473 13.21 34.18 -29.86
N GLU A 474 12.51 33.07 -30.07
CA GLU A 474 11.88 32.68 -31.34
C GLU A 474 10.52 33.37 -31.60
N GLY A 475 10.11 34.30 -30.74
CA GLY A 475 8.89 35.09 -30.94
C GLY A 475 7.59 34.38 -30.55
N VAL A 476 7.65 33.37 -29.68
CA VAL A 476 6.49 32.66 -29.11
C VAL A 476 6.30 33.01 -27.63
N ASP A 477 5.09 33.45 -27.26
CA ASP A 477 4.73 33.76 -25.89
C ASP A 477 4.53 32.48 -25.06
N ALA A 478 5.53 32.10 -24.26
CA ALA A 478 5.51 30.87 -23.47
C ALA A 478 5.28 31.12 -21.96
N GLY A 479 4.26 30.48 -21.40
CA GLY A 479 4.04 30.40 -19.94
C GLY A 479 4.48 29.04 -19.38
N VAL A 480 4.83 28.98 -18.11
CA VAL A 480 5.14 27.74 -17.38
C VAL A 480 4.23 27.59 -16.17
N VAL A 481 3.48 26.49 -16.15
CA VAL A 481 2.67 26.03 -15.03
C VAL A 481 3.37 24.83 -14.40
N HIS A 482 3.64 24.91 -13.10
CA HIS A 482 4.22 23.81 -12.34
C HIS A 482 3.12 23.14 -11.50
N LEU A 483 2.92 21.84 -11.68
CA LEU A 483 1.98 21.05 -10.91
C LEU A 483 2.73 20.35 -9.77
N THR A 484 2.45 20.77 -8.54
CA THR A 484 2.92 20.09 -7.32
C THR A 484 2.15 18.81 -7.04
N SER A 485 0.92 18.70 -7.55
CA SER A 485 0.11 17.48 -7.54
C SER A 485 -0.73 17.38 -8.82
N PRO A 486 -0.29 16.62 -9.82
CA PRO A 486 -1.12 16.29 -10.98
C PRO A 486 -2.44 15.62 -10.59
N ASP A 487 -2.42 14.81 -9.53
CA ASP A 487 -3.59 14.09 -8.98
C ASP A 487 -4.68 15.05 -8.47
N LEU A 488 -4.35 16.00 -7.59
CA LEU A 488 -5.34 16.97 -7.10
C LEU A 488 -5.95 17.82 -8.24
N VAL A 489 -5.14 18.17 -9.24
CA VAL A 489 -5.61 18.92 -10.41
C VAL A 489 -6.56 18.06 -11.25
N TYR A 490 -6.22 16.79 -11.48
CA TYR A 490 -7.06 15.83 -12.18
C TYR A 490 -8.38 15.58 -11.45
N ARG A 491 -8.35 15.37 -10.13
CA ARG A 491 -9.55 15.19 -9.29
C ARG A 491 -10.45 16.42 -9.31
N SER A 492 -9.87 17.62 -9.23
CA SER A 492 -10.61 18.89 -9.36
C SER A 492 -11.33 18.99 -10.71
N TRP A 493 -10.66 18.58 -11.79
CA TRP A 493 -11.25 18.53 -13.12
C TRP A 493 -12.37 17.48 -13.20
N GLN A 494 -12.09 16.21 -12.90
CA GLN A 494 -13.06 15.11 -12.93
C GLN A 494 -14.28 15.38 -12.04
N GLY A 495 -14.09 15.91 -10.84
CA GLY A 495 -15.17 16.21 -9.90
C GLY A 495 -16.20 17.17 -10.48
N THR A 496 -15.76 18.13 -11.29
CA THR A 496 -16.66 19.07 -11.99
C THR A 496 -17.57 18.32 -12.99
N TYR A 497 -17.03 17.36 -13.74
CA TYR A 497 -17.79 16.56 -14.71
C TYR A 497 -18.68 15.53 -14.04
N ARG A 498 -18.21 14.84 -13.00
CA ARG A 498 -19.03 13.88 -12.24
C ARG A 498 -20.25 14.57 -11.63
N ALA A 499 -20.06 15.75 -11.03
CA ALA A 499 -21.16 16.54 -10.49
C ALA A 499 -22.15 16.98 -11.57
N ALA A 500 -21.65 17.48 -12.71
CA ALA A 500 -22.49 17.90 -13.83
C ALA A 500 -23.30 16.73 -14.44
N ALA A 501 -22.65 15.58 -14.65
CA ALA A 501 -23.28 14.38 -15.19
C ALA A 501 -24.34 13.81 -14.24
N SER A 502 -24.03 13.71 -12.95
CA SER A 502 -24.96 13.23 -11.93
C SER A 502 -26.19 14.13 -11.79
N ALA A 503 -26.00 15.46 -11.88
CA ALA A 503 -27.08 16.43 -11.77
C ALA A 503 -27.84 16.66 -13.10
N ALA A 504 -27.41 16.04 -14.21
CA ALA A 504 -27.88 16.32 -15.57
C ALA A 504 -27.94 17.83 -15.89
N THR A 505 -27.04 18.62 -15.32
CA THR A 505 -26.97 20.08 -15.47
C THR A 505 -25.53 20.51 -15.72
N VAL A 506 -25.33 21.48 -16.60
CA VAL A 506 -23.98 22.00 -16.88
C VAL A 506 -23.55 22.91 -15.73
N VAL A 507 -22.87 22.33 -14.75
CA VAL A 507 -22.24 23.09 -13.65
C VAL A 507 -20.91 23.66 -14.15
N ARG A 508 -20.90 24.94 -14.54
CA ARG A 508 -19.67 25.64 -14.96
C ARG A 508 -18.90 26.16 -13.75
N ARG A 509 -18.24 25.26 -13.01
CA ARG A 509 -17.23 25.66 -12.01
C ARG A 509 -15.83 25.52 -12.62
N PRO A 510 -14.97 26.56 -12.53
CA PRO A 510 -13.61 26.45 -13.02
C PRO A 510 -12.83 25.45 -12.15
N SER A 511 -12.41 24.34 -12.75
CA SER A 511 -11.49 23.40 -12.11
C SER A 511 -10.15 24.06 -11.80
N ARG A 512 -9.28 23.39 -11.04
CA ARG A 512 -7.95 23.89 -10.74
C ARG A 512 -7.17 24.23 -12.01
N MET A 513 -7.23 23.38 -13.03
CA MET A 513 -6.58 23.64 -14.31
C MET A 513 -7.08 24.93 -14.99
N HIS A 514 -8.39 25.21 -14.92
CA HIS A 514 -8.98 26.44 -15.45
C HIS A 514 -8.58 27.71 -14.69
N GLN A 515 -8.17 27.57 -13.42
CA GLN A 515 -7.63 28.67 -12.62
C GLN A 515 -6.15 28.93 -12.95
N LEU A 516 -5.41 27.86 -13.27
CA LEU A 516 -3.99 27.95 -13.67
C LEU A 516 -3.82 28.48 -15.10
N ILE A 517 -4.73 28.14 -16.01
CA ILE A 517 -4.77 28.66 -17.38
C ILE A 517 -6.02 29.54 -17.56
N PRO A 518 -5.86 30.87 -17.46
CA PRO A 518 -6.98 31.79 -17.51
C PRO A 518 -7.62 31.82 -18.92
N PRO A 519 -8.87 32.29 -19.07
CA PRO A 519 -9.62 32.22 -20.32
C PRO A 519 -8.88 32.76 -21.55
N GLU A 520 -8.12 33.84 -21.39
CA GLU A 520 -7.31 34.46 -22.44
C GLU A 520 -6.20 33.57 -22.99
N GLU A 521 -5.77 32.53 -22.27
CA GLU A 521 -4.70 31.62 -22.69
C GLU A 521 -5.23 30.26 -23.17
N ARG A 522 -6.53 29.95 -22.97
CA ARG A 522 -7.07 28.59 -23.25
C ARG A 522 -7.11 28.21 -24.72
N HIS A 523 -7.01 29.18 -25.63
CA HIS A 523 -6.88 28.92 -27.06
C HIS A 523 -5.46 28.49 -27.45
N ARG A 524 -4.45 28.74 -26.59
CA ARG A 524 -3.07 28.36 -26.83
C ARG A 524 -2.90 26.85 -26.62
N PRO A 525 -2.09 26.17 -27.44
CA PRO A 525 -1.75 24.77 -27.21
C PRO A 525 -1.02 24.60 -25.87
N VAL A 526 -1.07 23.37 -25.37
CA VAL A 526 -0.36 22.91 -24.19
C VAL A 526 0.76 21.96 -24.60
N VAL A 527 1.92 22.07 -23.97
CA VAL A 527 2.96 21.04 -24.00
C VAL A 527 3.22 20.63 -22.56
N SER A 528 3.07 19.35 -22.22
CA SER A 528 3.46 18.87 -20.90
C SER A 528 4.80 18.16 -20.95
N VAL A 529 5.57 18.23 -19.88
CA VAL A 529 6.81 17.45 -19.71
C VAL A 529 6.86 16.82 -18.32
N HIS A 530 7.17 15.52 -18.26
CA HIS A 530 7.23 14.76 -17.01
C HIS A 530 8.46 13.86 -16.99
N ASP A 531 9.18 13.81 -15.87
CA ASP A 531 10.16 12.75 -15.57
C ASP A 531 9.46 11.45 -15.12
N ALA A 532 8.52 11.00 -15.96
CA ALA A 532 7.68 9.82 -15.86
C ALA A 532 7.00 9.55 -17.21
N ALA A 533 6.22 8.49 -17.33
CA ALA A 533 5.47 8.18 -18.55
C ALA A 533 4.59 9.36 -19.01
N SER A 534 4.61 9.68 -20.30
CA SER A 534 3.89 10.82 -20.88
C SER A 534 2.37 10.74 -20.64
N HIS A 535 1.85 9.51 -20.58
CA HIS A 535 0.44 9.22 -20.30
C HIS A 535 -0.08 9.86 -19.00
N ALA A 536 0.78 10.00 -17.97
CA ALA A 536 0.38 10.55 -16.67
C ALA A 536 -0.19 11.98 -16.77
N LEU A 537 0.20 12.74 -17.80
CA LEU A 537 -0.26 14.11 -18.05
C LEU A 537 -1.10 14.25 -19.33
N ALA A 538 -1.35 13.17 -20.08
CA ALA A 538 -2.01 13.22 -21.39
C ALA A 538 -3.42 13.85 -21.37
N TRP A 539 -4.10 13.80 -20.23
CA TRP A 539 -5.45 14.35 -20.01
C TRP A 539 -5.51 15.88 -20.02
N LEU A 540 -4.38 16.60 -19.91
CA LEU A 540 -4.35 18.07 -19.79
C LEU A 540 -5.04 18.78 -20.97
N GLY A 541 -4.87 18.27 -22.19
CA GLY A 541 -5.54 18.81 -23.37
C GLY A 541 -7.07 18.75 -23.26
N ALA A 542 -7.60 17.64 -22.75
CA ALA A 542 -9.04 17.50 -22.48
C ALA A 542 -9.51 18.42 -21.34
N ALA A 543 -8.65 18.68 -20.35
CA ALA A 543 -8.98 19.56 -19.24
C ALA A 543 -9.08 21.03 -19.61
N VAL A 544 -8.26 21.49 -20.56
CA VAL A 544 -8.24 22.88 -21.02
C VAL A 544 -9.14 23.08 -22.25
N GLY A 545 -9.32 22.04 -23.06
CA GLY A 545 -10.01 22.10 -24.34
C GLY A 545 -9.12 22.60 -25.48
N SER A 546 -7.81 22.34 -25.42
CA SER A 546 -6.82 22.77 -26.42
C SER A 546 -5.94 21.61 -26.90
N ARG A 547 -5.23 21.82 -28.02
CA ARG A 547 -4.24 20.87 -28.53
C ARG A 547 -3.17 20.64 -27.46
N HIS A 548 -2.78 19.39 -27.28
CA HIS A 548 -1.81 18.98 -26.28
C HIS A 548 -0.77 18.02 -26.87
N ILE A 549 0.51 18.28 -26.62
CA ILE A 549 1.61 17.34 -26.88
C ILE A 549 2.23 16.93 -25.53
N PRO A 550 1.97 15.70 -25.04
CA PRO A 550 2.60 15.19 -23.83
C PRO A 550 3.99 14.64 -24.11
N LEU A 551 4.99 15.13 -23.39
CA LEU A 551 6.36 14.60 -23.36
C LEU A 551 6.61 13.87 -22.05
N GLY A 552 7.27 12.73 -22.12
CA GLY A 552 7.59 11.89 -20.98
C GLY A 552 8.47 10.71 -21.35
N VAL A 553 8.75 9.86 -20.38
CA VAL A 553 9.65 8.71 -20.50
C VAL A 553 8.85 7.44 -20.81
N ASP A 554 8.70 7.13 -22.10
CA ASP A 554 7.90 6.00 -22.58
C ASP A 554 8.74 4.79 -23.05
N ARG A 555 10.00 4.74 -22.60
CA ARG A 555 10.94 3.64 -22.83
C ARG A 555 11.67 3.32 -21.54
N PHE A 556 12.28 2.14 -21.48
CA PHE A 556 13.22 1.84 -20.40
C PHE A 556 14.40 2.82 -20.47
N GLY A 557 14.83 3.26 -19.29
CA GLY A 557 15.97 4.13 -19.15
C GLY A 557 17.31 3.40 -19.21
N GLU A 558 18.39 4.16 -19.14
CA GLU A 558 19.77 3.69 -19.26
C GLU A 558 20.70 4.53 -18.39
N SER A 559 21.97 4.11 -18.26
CA SER A 559 22.95 4.85 -17.47
C SER A 559 23.57 5.98 -18.29
N GLY A 560 23.57 7.21 -17.77
CA GLY A 560 24.13 8.35 -18.48
C GLY A 560 24.20 9.62 -17.62
N THR A 561 24.42 10.76 -18.27
CA THR A 561 24.20 12.06 -17.62
C THR A 561 22.73 12.44 -17.73
N ILE A 562 22.24 13.30 -16.83
CA ILE A 562 20.86 13.79 -16.89
C ILE A 562 20.55 14.40 -18.27
N ALA A 563 21.49 15.18 -18.82
CA ALA A 563 21.33 15.83 -20.11
C ALA A 563 21.18 14.82 -21.27
N ASP A 564 22.03 13.79 -21.30
CA ASP A 564 21.95 12.76 -22.34
C ASP A 564 20.64 11.98 -22.24
N LEU A 565 20.25 11.57 -21.02
CA LEU A 565 19.03 10.80 -20.82
C LEU A 565 17.77 11.61 -21.14
N HIS A 566 17.74 12.90 -20.78
CA HIS A 566 16.64 13.79 -21.15
C HIS A 566 16.51 13.95 -22.66
N ALA A 567 17.63 14.09 -23.39
CA ALA A 567 17.61 14.14 -24.86
C ALA A 567 17.16 12.81 -25.48
N ILE A 568 17.64 11.68 -24.96
CA ILE A 568 17.27 10.34 -25.44
C ILE A 568 15.78 10.04 -25.21
N ALA A 569 15.22 10.51 -24.09
CA ALA A 569 13.82 10.34 -23.75
C ALA A 569 12.91 11.39 -24.43
N GLY A 570 13.47 12.41 -25.09
CA GLY A 570 12.69 13.46 -25.75
C GLY A 570 12.04 14.44 -24.76
N ILE A 571 12.68 14.68 -23.61
CA ILE A 571 12.20 15.58 -22.56
C ILE A 571 13.19 16.72 -22.26
N SER A 572 14.21 16.92 -23.10
CA SER A 572 15.14 18.03 -22.94
C SER A 572 14.46 19.38 -23.23
N ALA A 573 15.10 20.49 -22.83
CA ALA A 573 14.60 21.83 -23.18
C ALA A 573 14.40 22.00 -24.70
N GLY A 574 15.30 21.43 -25.53
CA GLY A 574 15.16 21.47 -26.99
C GLY A 574 13.97 20.68 -27.51
N ASP A 575 13.67 19.53 -26.92
CA ASP A 575 12.50 18.73 -27.29
C ASP A 575 11.19 19.44 -26.92
N ILE A 576 11.15 20.11 -25.77
CA ILE A 576 10.01 20.94 -25.35
C ILE A 576 9.80 22.10 -26.34
N VAL A 577 10.87 22.78 -26.77
CA VAL A 577 10.80 23.84 -27.79
C VAL A 577 10.23 23.29 -29.09
N ASN A 578 10.76 22.17 -29.59
CA ASN A 578 10.31 21.55 -30.82
C ASN A 578 8.82 21.16 -30.76
N ALA A 579 8.39 20.53 -29.67
CA ALA A 579 6.99 20.19 -29.45
C ALA A 579 6.11 21.44 -29.40
N ALA A 580 6.54 22.50 -28.73
CA ALA A 580 5.80 23.75 -28.66
C ALA A 580 5.63 24.40 -30.03
N LEU A 581 6.69 24.46 -30.84
CA LEU A 581 6.62 25.02 -32.20
C LEU A 581 5.69 24.21 -33.10
N ILE A 582 5.73 22.86 -33.02
CA ILE A 582 4.79 21.99 -33.73
C ILE A 582 3.35 22.27 -33.28
N ALA A 583 3.10 22.31 -31.97
CA ALA A 583 1.77 22.52 -31.43
C ALA A 583 1.18 23.88 -31.81
N VAL A 584 2.02 24.93 -31.83
CA VAL A 584 1.64 26.28 -32.27
C VAL A 584 1.32 26.28 -33.76
N TYR A 585 2.21 25.73 -34.60
CA TYR A 585 2.01 25.66 -36.05
C TYR A 585 0.70 24.95 -36.42
N GLU A 586 0.46 23.77 -35.86
CA GLU A 586 -0.76 23.01 -36.13
C GLU A 586 -2.04 23.64 -35.58
N SER A 587 -1.92 24.48 -34.54
CA SER A 587 -3.07 25.23 -34.01
C SER A 587 -3.42 26.44 -34.88
N THR A 588 -2.43 27.03 -35.55
CA THR A 588 -2.64 28.14 -36.51
C THR A 588 -3.19 27.67 -37.85
N GLU A 589 -2.91 26.45 -38.30
CA GLU A 589 -3.50 25.91 -39.54
C GLU A 589 -4.95 25.38 -39.37
N ALA A 590 -5.35 25.04 -38.14
CA ALA A 590 -6.66 24.45 -37.84
C ALA A 590 -7.77 25.48 -37.55
N GLY A 591 -7.42 26.75 -37.31
CA GLY A 591 -8.36 27.86 -37.09
C GLY A 591 -8.51 28.72 -38.33
#